data_AF-A0A7S1CFU4-F1
#
_entry.id   AF-A0A7S1CFU4-F1
#
_cell.length_a   1.000
_cell.length_b   1.000
_cell.length_c   1.000
_cell.angle_alpha   90.00
_cell.angle_beta   90.00
_cell.angle_gamma   90.00
#
_symmetry.space_group_name_H-M   'P 1'
#
loop_
_entity.id
_entity.type
_entity.pdbx_description
1 polymer ?
#
loop_
_entity_poly.entity_id
_entity_poly.type
_entity_poly.pdbx_seq_one_letter_code
_entity_poly.pdbx_strand_id
1 'polypeptide(L)'
;RAAKSLPCTHRLVLTGTPVQNDVLDLWSLFDFLMPGYLGTHTTFQREVSRVVMRSRSTKSSAAEFVAAEAVLARLHRQVLPFVLRRMKGDVLKDLPPKIIQ
;
A
#
# COMPACT_ATOMS: atom_id res chain seq x y z
N ARG A 1 6.10 -16.39 1.56
CA ARG A 1 5.48 -17.72 1.35
C ARG A 1 5.37 -18.48 2.67
N ALA A 2 6.46 -18.70 3.42
CA ALA A 2 6.42 -19.39 4.72
C ALA A 2 5.41 -18.81 5.74
N ALA A 3 5.34 -17.48 5.88
CA ALA A 3 4.33 -16.87 6.76
C ALA A 3 2.88 -17.20 6.35
N LYS A 4 2.60 -17.31 5.05
CA LYS A 4 1.25 -17.58 4.51
C LYS A 4 0.78 -19.02 4.75
N SER A 5 1.70 -19.96 4.92
CA SER A 5 1.38 -21.37 5.19
C SER A 5 1.09 -21.64 6.67
N LEU A 6 1.27 -20.67 7.56
CA LEU A 6 0.91 -20.82 8.96
C LEU A 6 -0.63 -20.83 9.10
N PRO A 7 -1.21 -21.86 9.74
CA PRO A 7 -2.64 -21.88 10.04
C PRO A 7 -2.93 -20.83 11.11
N CYS A 8 -3.74 -19.83 10.78
CA CYS A 8 -4.09 -18.74 11.69
C CYS A 8 -5.51 -18.26 11.39
N THR A 9 -6.31 -18.02 12.43
CA THR A 9 -7.64 -17.38 12.31
C THR A 9 -7.54 -15.86 12.13
N HIS A 10 -6.57 -15.24 12.80
CA HIS A 10 -6.32 -13.80 12.74
C HIS A 10 -4.89 -13.52 12.30
N ARG A 11 -4.72 -12.52 11.43
CA ARG A 11 -3.43 -12.11 10.89
C ARG A 11 -3.29 -10.61 11.08
N LEU A 12 -2.16 -10.19 11.63
CA LEU A 12 -1.80 -8.79 11.83
C LEU A 12 -0.40 -8.55 11.26
N VAL A 13 -0.21 -7.39 10.65
CA VAL A 13 1.10 -6.94 10.13
C VAL A 13 1.47 -5.66 10.87
N LEU A 14 2.69 -5.63 11.39
CA LEU A 14 3.29 -4.43 11.97
C LEU A 14 4.38 -3.94 11.03
N THR A 15 4.31 -2.67 10.64
CA THR A 15 5.33 -2.04 9.79
C THR A 15 5.60 -0.61 10.26
N GLY A 16 6.88 -0.24 10.30
CA GLY A 16 7.31 1.14 10.59
C GLY A 16 7.19 2.08 9.39
N THR A 17 7.09 1.51 8.17
CA THR A 17 6.91 2.24 6.91
C THR A 17 5.58 1.83 6.30
N PRO A 18 4.60 2.74 6.19
CA PRO A 18 3.21 2.36 5.92
C PRO A 18 3.05 1.56 4.62
N VAL A 19 3.77 1.93 3.55
CA VAL A 19 3.90 1.20 2.28
C VAL A 19 5.17 1.75 1.62
N GLN A 20 6.25 0.97 1.51
CA GLN A 20 7.51 1.44 0.91
C GLN A 20 7.36 1.51 -0.62
N ASN A 21 6.86 2.64 -1.13
CA ASN A 21 7.04 3.13 -2.51
C ASN A 21 6.49 2.30 -3.70
N ASP A 22 6.03 1.05 -3.50
CA ASP A 22 5.40 0.21 -4.53
C ASP A 22 4.05 -0.36 -4.05
N VAL A 23 3.07 -0.32 -4.95
CA VAL A 23 1.74 -0.93 -4.76
C VAL A 23 1.81 -2.47 -4.70
N LEU A 24 2.87 -3.09 -5.23
CA LEU A 24 3.09 -4.53 -5.13
C LEU A 24 3.47 -4.99 -3.72
N ASP A 25 4.16 -4.15 -2.95
CA ASP A 25 4.45 -4.44 -1.55
C ASP A 25 3.15 -4.43 -0.75
N LEU A 26 2.31 -3.43 -0.96
CA LEU A 26 0.96 -3.37 -0.39
C LEU A 26 0.15 -4.63 -0.74
N TRP A 27 0.15 -5.06 -2.01
CA TRP A 27 -0.50 -6.30 -2.42
C TRP A 27 0.04 -7.51 -1.66
N SER A 28 1.35 -7.61 -1.48
CA SER A 28 1.99 -8.72 -0.78
C SER A 28 1.58 -8.81 0.69
N LEU A 29 1.40 -7.66 1.36
CA LEU A 29 0.89 -7.57 2.73
C LEU A 29 -0.57 -8.00 2.81
N PHE A 30 -1.41 -7.52 1.89
CA PHE A 30 -2.82 -7.89 1.85
C PHE A 30 -3.05 -9.35 1.46
N ASP A 31 -2.24 -9.93 0.58
CA ASP A 31 -2.28 -11.36 0.28
C ASP A 31 -1.85 -12.23 1.47
N PHE A 32 -1.12 -11.66 2.44
CA PHE A 32 -0.90 -12.33 3.73
C PHE A 32 -2.08 -12.11 4.68
N LEU A 33 -2.53 -10.87 4.87
CA LEU A 33 -3.61 -10.53 5.81
C LEU A 33 -4.95 -11.17 5.44
N MET A 34 -5.35 -11.02 4.17
CA MET A 34 -6.63 -11.44 3.62
C MET A 34 -6.42 -12.00 2.20
N PRO A 35 -6.01 -13.28 2.08
CA PRO A 35 -5.75 -13.91 0.78
C PRO A 35 -6.94 -13.75 -0.18
N GLY A 36 -6.67 -13.31 -1.41
CA GLY A 36 -7.70 -13.09 -2.44
C GLY A 36 -8.43 -11.74 -2.40
N TYR A 37 -8.29 -10.93 -1.35
CA TYR A 37 -9.01 -9.65 -1.21
C TYR A 37 -8.70 -8.65 -2.34
N LEU A 38 -7.43 -8.55 -2.75
CA LEU A 38 -6.99 -7.71 -3.87
C LEU A 38 -6.86 -8.48 -5.19
N GLY A 39 -7.41 -9.69 -5.26
CA GLY A 39 -7.26 -10.59 -6.39
C GLY A 39 -5.87 -11.23 -6.49
N THR A 40 -5.63 -11.92 -7.61
CA THR A 40 -4.37 -12.61 -7.87
C THR A 40 -3.24 -11.62 -8.17
N HIS A 41 -1.99 -12.05 -7.95
CA HIS A 41 -0.80 -11.25 -8.29
C HIS A 41 -0.83 -10.76 -9.73
N THR A 42 -1.20 -11.63 -10.68
CA THR A 42 -1.22 -11.33 -12.11
C THR A 42 -2.25 -10.27 -12.46
N THR A 43 -3.45 -10.38 -11.90
CA THR A 43 -4.53 -9.40 -12.09
C THR A 43 -4.16 -8.06 -11.46
N PHE A 44 -3.68 -8.06 -10.22
CA PHE A 44 -3.25 -6.83 -9.53
C PHE A 44 -2.10 -6.14 -10.27
N GLN A 45 -1.10 -6.90 -10.72
CA GLN A 45 0.03 -6.35 -11.46
C GLN A 45 -0.44 -5.68 -12.77
N ARG A 46 -1.38 -6.29 -13.48
CA ARG A 46 -1.94 -5.76 -14.73
C ARG A 46 -2.78 -4.51 -14.51
N GLU A 47 -3.67 -4.53 -13.52
CA GLU A 47 -4.71 -3.52 -13.34
C GLU A 47 -4.30 -2.36 -12.45
N VAL A 48 -3.28 -2.56 -11.60
CA VAL A 48 -2.80 -1.55 -10.66
C VAL A 48 -1.34 -1.21 -10.93
N SER A 49 -0.42 -2.15 -10.70
CA SER A 49 1.03 -1.87 -10.74
C SER A 49 1.48 -1.30 -12.09
N ARG A 50 1.12 -1.94 -13.22
CA ARG A 50 1.51 -1.48 -14.56
C ARG A 50 0.93 -0.11 -14.92
N VAL A 51 -0.30 0.19 -14.49
CA VAL A 51 -0.94 1.49 -14.74
C VAL A 51 -0.19 2.59 -13.99
N VAL A 52 0.10 2.37 -12.70
CA VAL A 52 0.86 3.29 -11.86
C VAL A 52 2.30 3.46 -12.35
N MET A 53 2.94 2.40 -12.84
CA MET A 53 4.30 2.50 -13.38
C MET A 53 4.35 3.30 -14.69
N ARG A 54 3.35 3.15 -15.57
CA ARG A 54 3.27 3.92 -16.83
C ARG A 54 3.18 5.42 -16.56
N SER A 55 2.40 5.85 -15.56
CA SER A 55 2.28 7.27 -15.21
C SER A 55 3.55 7.89 -14.63
N ARG A 56 4.49 7.07 -14.14
CA ARG A 56 5.80 7.53 -13.62
C ARG A 56 6.87 7.65 -14.71
N SER A 57 6.56 7.26 -15.95
CA SER A 57 7.49 7.38 -17.08
C SER A 57 7.60 8.84 -17.54
N THR A 58 8.80 9.25 -17.97
CA THR A 58 9.05 10.60 -18.51
C THR A 58 8.26 10.93 -19.78
N LYS A 59 7.70 9.91 -20.45
CA LYS A 59 6.87 10.05 -21.65
C LYS A 59 5.37 9.90 -21.38
N SER A 60 4.95 9.95 -20.12
CA SER A 60 3.55 9.70 -19.79
C SER A 60 2.62 10.80 -20.32
N SER A 61 1.48 10.40 -20.86
CA SER A 61 0.42 11.31 -21.29
C SER A 61 -0.45 11.77 -20.12
N ALA A 62 -1.14 12.91 -20.27
CA ALA A 62 -2.11 13.38 -19.28
C ALA A 62 -3.21 12.34 -18.98
N ALA A 63 -3.64 11.57 -19.99
CA ALA A 63 -4.64 10.51 -19.82
C ALA A 63 -4.14 9.36 -18.93
N GLU A 64 -2.87 8.97 -19.05
CA GLU A 64 -2.26 7.93 -18.19
C GLU A 64 -2.12 8.40 -16.74
N PHE A 65 -1.83 9.68 -16.52
CA PHE A 65 -1.77 10.25 -15.18
C PHE A 65 -3.14 10.18 -14.48
N VAL A 66 -4.21 10.64 -15.16
CA VAL A 66 -5.58 10.59 -14.64
C VAL A 66 -6.03 9.15 -14.36
N ALA A 67 -5.69 8.21 -15.25
CA ALA A 67 -6.00 6.80 -15.05
C ALA A 67 -5.28 6.23 -13.81
N ALA A 68 -4.01 6.57 -13.61
CA ALA A 68 -3.25 6.13 -12.45
C ALA A 68 -3.79 6.71 -11.14
N GLU A 69 -4.17 8.00 -11.10
CA GLU A 69 -4.80 8.59 -9.92
C GLU A 69 -6.13 7.92 -9.57
N ALA A 70 -6.99 7.66 -10.56
CA ALA A 70 -8.25 6.97 -10.32
C ALA A 70 -8.05 5.56 -9.74
N VAL A 71 -7.06 4.83 -10.25
CA VAL A 71 -6.69 3.49 -9.77
C VAL A 71 -6.14 3.55 -8.34
N LEU A 72 -5.24 4.50 -8.05
CA LEU A 72 -4.67 4.68 -6.71
C LEU A 72 -5.74 5.11 -5.70
N ALA A 73 -6.64 6.01 -6.06
CA ALA A 73 -7.75 6.44 -5.21
C ALA A 73 -8.72 5.29 -4.89
N ARG A 74 -8.99 4.43 -5.88
CA ARG A 74 -9.77 3.19 -5.65
C ARG A 74 -9.05 2.25 -4.69
N LEU A 75 -7.78 1.96 -4.95
CA LEU A 75 -6.99 1.07 -4.10
C LEU A 75 -6.91 1.60 -2.66
N HIS A 76 -6.64 2.89 -2.50
CA HIS A 76 -6.57 3.54 -1.19
C HIS A 76 -7.88 3.37 -0.41
N ARG A 77 -9.03 3.61 -1.03
CA ARG A 77 -10.35 3.41 -0.39
C ARG A 77 -10.60 1.95 0.03
N GLN A 78 -10.09 0.98 -0.72
CA GLN A 78 -10.22 -0.44 -0.37
C GLN A 78 -9.36 -0.82 0.84
N VAL A 79 -8.13 -0.32 0.92
CA VAL A 79 -7.18 -0.73 1.97
C VAL A 79 -7.33 0.07 3.26
N LEU A 80 -7.77 1.33 3.19
CA LEU A 80 -7.80 2.27 4.32
C LEU A 80 -8.52 1.73 5.57
N PRO A 81 -9.66 1.02 5.47
CA PRO A 81 -10.35 0.48 6.66
C PRO A 81 -9.53 -0.51 7.48
N PHE A 82 -8.50 -1.13 6.89
CA PHE A 82 -7.65 -2.14 7.52
C PHE A 82 -6.31 -1.59 8.00
N VAL A 83 -6.05 -0.29 7.79
CA VAL A 83 -4.78 0.35 8.13
C VAL A 83 -4.97 1.24 9.33
N LEU A 84 -4.37 0.85 10.46
CA LEU A 84 -4.24 1.72 11.62
C LEU A 84 -2.89 2.44 11.57
N ARG A 85 -2.90 3.76 11.34
CA ARG A 85 -1.71 4.61 11.30
C ARG A 85 -1.83 5.72 12.34
N ARG A 86 -0.80 5.87 13.18
CA ARG A 86 -0.67 6.97 14.17
C ARG A 86 0.62 7.73 13.91
N MET A 87 0.57 9.07 13.84
CA MET A 87 1.80 9.86 13.74
C MET A 87 2.40 10.13 15.11
N LYS A 88 3.74 10.23 15.17
CA LYS A 88 4.44 10.61 16.40
C LYS A 88 3.94 11.97 16.92
N GLY A 89 3.65 12.92 16.03
CA GLY A 89 3.08 14.22 16.40
C GLY A 89 1.67 14.13 17.02
N ASP A 90 0.87 13.11 16.66
CA ASP A 90 -0.47 12.92 17.22
C ASP A 90 -0.43 12.34 18.64
N VAL A 91 0.67 11.69 19.01
CA VAL A 91 0.76 10.85 20.22
C VAL A 91 1.76 11.41 21.24
N LEU A 92 2.83 12.06 20.80
CA LEU A 92 3.93 12.50 21.66
C LEU A 92 3.86 14.01 21.85
N LYS A 93 3.23 14.45 22.95
CA LYS A 93 3.12 15.87 23.33
C LYS A 93 4.35 16.40 24.08
N ASP A 94 5.18 15.50 24.62
CA ASP A 94 6.22 15.84 25.60
C ASP A 94 7.65 15.75 25.05
N LEU A 95 7.83 15.54 23.74
CA LEU A 95 9.15 15.46 23.13
C LEU A 95 9.59 16.81 22.55
N PRO A 96 10.86 17.21 22.72
CA PRO A 96 11.41 18.39 22.07
C PRO A 96 11.31 18.27 20.55
N PRO A 97 11.21 19.40 19.84
CA PRO A 97 11.05 19.41 18.39
C PRO A 97 12.17 18.65 17.69
N LYS A 98 11.82 17.91 16.64
CA LYS A 98 12.79 17.17 15.84
C LYS A 98 13.77 18.15 15.19
N ILE A 99 15.06 18.05 15.54
CA ILE A 99 16.13 18.77 14.85
C ILE A 99 16.28 18.15 13.46
N ILE A 100 16.13 18.97 12.41
CA ILE A 100 16.33 18.58 11.03
C ILE A 100 17.63 19.25 10.60
N GLN A 101 18.64 18.45 10.24
CA GLN A 101 19.92 18.90 9.70
C GLN A 101 19.92 18.75 8.18
#